data_AF-A0A2S9FHM3-F1
#
_entry.id   AF-A0A2S9FHM3-F1
#
_cell.length_a   1.000
_cell.length_b   1.000
_cell.length_c   1.000
_cell.angle_alpha   90.00
_cell.angle_beta   90.00
_cell.angle_gamma   90.00
#
_symmetry.space_group_name_H-M   'P 1'
#
loop_
_entity.id
_entity.type
_entity.pdbx_description
1 polymer ?
#
loop_
_entity_poly.entity_id
_entity_poly.type
_entity_poly.pdbx_seq_one_letter_code
_entity_poly.pdbx_strand_id
1 'polypeptide(L)'
;MAGAVKRAYRSDLRTSQARDTRRRIVAAAADLFVADGYAGASVDAIAAAAGVSRKTVFTAVGGKAELLALALDWAVAGDDAPRPLADRPEVMAVLQLDDPGELLDGWARVLAGIDARVGGLFAALEAA
;
A
#
# COMPACT_ATOMS: atom_id res chain seq x y z
N MET A 1 -17.19 35.48 25.08
CA MET A 1 -16.04 34.56 25.16
C MET A 1 -16.43 33.33 25.98
N ALA A 2 -16.50 32.17 25.32
CA ALA A 2 -16.52 30.78 25.81
C ALA A 2 -17.10 29.97 24.64
N GLY A 3 -16.51 28.93 24.06
CA GLY A 3 -15.54 27.97 24.57
C GLY A 3 -16.11 26.58 24.30
N ALA A 4 -15.63 25.87 23.27
CA ALA A 4 -15.75 24.40 23.13
C ALA A 4 -15.00 23.88 21.89
N VAL A 5 -13.67 24.05 21.81
CA VAL A 5 -12.84 23.26 20.90
C VAL A 5 -12.56 21.91 21.58
N LYS A 6 -13.51 20.96 21.49
CA LYS A 6 -13.35 19.60 22.04
C LYS A 6 -13.57 18.47 21.02
N ARG A 7 -13.79 18.79 19.73
CA ARG A 7 -14.31 17.82 18.73
C ARG A 7 -13.33 17.36 17.63
N ALA A 8 -12.17 18.01 17.44
CA ALA A 8 -11.22 17.64 16.37
C ALA A 8 -10.18 16.58 16.80
N TYR A 9 -9.49 16.82 17.91
CA TYR A 9 -8.33 16.03 18.35
C TYR A 9 -8.54 14.51 18.46
N ARG A 10 -9.70 14.07 18.99
CA ARG A 10 -10.03 12.63 19.11
C ARG A 10 -10.36 11.97 17.77
N SER A 11 -10.85 12.74 16.80
CA SER A 11 -11.15 12.24 15.45
C SER A 11 -9.86 12.02 14.67
N ASP A 12 -8.94 12.98 14.73
CA ASP A 12 -7.67 12.92 14.01
C ASP A 12 -6.78 11.80 14.53
N LEU A 13 -6.69 11.63 15.85
CA LEU A 13 -5.96 10.51 16.46
C LEU A 13 -6.54 9.15 16.04
N ARG A 14 -7.87 9.01 16.03
CA ARG A 14 -8.52 7.76 15.63
C ARG A 14 -8.30 7.46 14.15
N THR A 15 -8.32 8.48 13.29
CA THR A 15 -8.02 8.35 11.86
C THR A 15 -6.57 7.92 11.65
N SER A 16 -5.61 8.53 12.36
CA SER A 16 -4.20 8.14 12.31
C SER A 16 -4.02 6.69 12.77
N GLN A 17 -4.60 6.30 13.90
CA GLN A 17 -4.51 4.93 14.41
C GLN A 17 -5.13 3.90 13.46
N ALA A 18 -6.25 4.24 12.82
CA ALA A 18 -6.87 3.38 11.82
C ALA A 18 -5.96 3.21 10.60
N ARG A 19 -5.31 4.30 10.15
CA ARG A 19 -4.35 4.27 9.05
C ARG A 19 -3.10 3.46 9.40
N ASP A 20 -2.55 3.61 10.60
CA ASP A 20 -1.38 2.84 11.05
C ASP A 20 -1.71 1.34 11.19
N THR A 21 -2.92 1.03 11.64
CA THR A 21 -3.39 -0.36 11.70
C THR A 21 -3.54 -0.94 10.29
N ARG A 22 -4.16 -0.19 9.37
CA ARG A 22 -4.26 -0.59 7.96
C ARG A 22 -2.88 -0.81 7.34
N ARG A 23 -1.92 0.08 7.61
CA ARG A 23 -0.53 -0.05 7.16
C ARG A 23 0.13 -1.34 7.63
N ARG A 24 0.05 -1.64 8.93
CA ARG A 24 0.63 -2.88 9.49
C ARG A 24 0.01 -4.14 8.86
N ILE A 25 -1.30 -4.14 8.65
CA ILE A 25 -2.01 -5.26 8.05
C ILE A 25 -1.55 -5.51 6.61
N VAL A 26 -1.47 -4.46 5.79
CA VAL A 26 -1.08 -4.59 4.37
C VAL A 26 0.40 -4.94 4.23
N ALA A 27 1.27 -4.37 5.05
CA ALA A 27 2.69 -4.74 5.07
C ALA A 27 2.88 -6.21 5.42
N ALA A 28 2.25 -6.69 6.50
CA ALA A 28 2.30 -8.10 6.88
C ALA A 28 1.72 -9.03 5.80
N ALA A 29 0.66 -8.60 5.12
CA ALA A 29 0.10 -9.35 3.99
C ALA A 29 1.08 -9.44 2.82
N ALA A 30 1.71 -8.33 2.44
CA ALA A 30 2.70 -8.31 1.36
C ALA A 30 3.88 -9.25 1.67
N ASP A 31 4.44 -9.17 2.89
CA ASP A 31 5.55 -10.03 3.31
C ASP A 31 5.18 -11.51 3.25
N LEU A 32 3.99 -11.88 3.76
CA LEU A 32 3.52 -13.27 3.74
C LEU A 32 3.17 -13.76 2.34
N PHE A 33 2.60 -12.92 1.47
CA PHE A 33 2.38 -13.29 0.07
C PHE A 33 3.71 -13.59 -0.62
N VAL A 34 4.72 -12.73 -0.46
CA VAL A 34 6.04 -12.93 -1.05
C VAL A 34 6.73 -14.19 -0.50
N ALA A 35 6.60 -14.47 0.80
CA ALA A 35 7.27 -15.60 1.44
C ALA A 35 6.58 -16.95 1.17
N ASP A 36 5.24 -17.00 1.30
CA ASP A 36 4.48 -18.25 1.33
C ASP A 36 3.62 -18.46 0.07
N GLY A 37 3.68 -17.53 -0.88
CA GLY A 37 2.80 -17.47 -2.04
C GLY A 37 1.37 -17.07 -1.67
N TYR A 38 0.56 -16.83 -2.70
CA TYR A 38 -0.83 -16.46 -2.48
C TYR A 38 -1.57 -17.57 -1.74
N ALA A 39 -1.48 -18.84 -2.15
CA ALA A 39 -2.21 -19.94 -1.50
C ALA A 39 -1.83 -20.11 -0.01
N GLY A 40 -0.54 -20.03 0.33
CA GLY A 40 -0.01 -20.27 1.69
C GLY A 40 -0.36 -19.17 2.71
N ALA A 41 -0.47 -17.92 2.28
CA ALA A 41 -0.77 -16.81 3.19
C ALA A 41 -2.24 -16.82 3.66
N SER A 42 -2.50 -17.12 4.94
CA SER A 42 -3.86 -17.05 5.51
C SER A 42 -4.15 -15.68 6.16
N VAL A 43 -5.42 -15.28 6.20
CA VAL A 43 -5.85 -14.05 6.91
C VAL A 43 -5.48 -14.12 8.41
N ASP A 44 -5.34 -15.32 8.96
CA ASP A 44 -4.94 -15.53 10.36
C ASP A 44 -3.47 -15.27 10.61
N ALA A 45 -2.62 -15.82 9.74
CA ALA A 45 -1.19 -15.56 9.77
C ALA A 45 -0.93 -14.04 9.61
N ILE A 46 -1.66 -13.40 8.69
CA ILE A 46 -1.59 -11.95 8.46
C ILE A 46 -2.03 -11.18 9.71
N ALA A 47 -3.16 -11.55 10.33
CA ALA A 47 -3.63 -10.91 11.55
C ALA A 47 -2.62 -11.04 12.70
N ALA A 48 -2.06 -12.24 12.89
CA ALA A 48 -1.04 -12.52 13.89
C ALA A 48 0.24 -11.69 13.66
N ALA A 49 0.74 -11.68 12.43
CA ALA A 49 1.93 -10.91 12.05
C ALA A 49 1.74 -9.39 12.22
N ALA A 50 0.55 -8.87 11.92
CA ALA A 50 0.22 -7.46 12.11
C ALA A 50 -0.11 -7.08 13.57
N GLY A 51 -0.20 -8.06 14.48
CA GLY A 51 -0.55 -7.85 15.88
C GLY A 51 -2.00 -7.35 16.07
N VAL A 52 -2.94 -7.87 15.28
CA VAL A 52 -4.36 -7.51 15.32
C VAL A 52 -5.26 -8.74 15.32
N SER A 53 -6.56 -8.56 15.58
CA SER A 53 -7.52 -9.66 15.45
C SER A 53 -7.91 -9.93 14.00
N ARG A 54 -8.31 -11.17 13.66
CA ARG A 54 -8.91 -11.51 12.36
C ARG A 54 -10.05 -10.55 11.98
N LYS A 55 -10.94 -10.24 12.94
CA LYS A 55 -12.04 -9.28 12.74
C LYS A 55 -11.52 -7.90 12.33
N THR A 56 -10.44 -7.44 12.95
CA THR A 56 -9.80 -6.16 12.63
C THR A 56 -9.33 -6.14 11.18
N VAL A 57 -8.72 -7.21 10.68
CA VAL A 57 -8.29 -7.31 9.26
C VAL A 57 -9.47 -7.12 8.31
N PHE A 58 -10.55 -7.86 8.52
CA PHE A 58 -11.75 -7.74 7.69
C PHE A 58 -12.38 -6.34 7.76
N THR A 59 -12.41 -5.71 8.93
CA THR A 59 -12.96 -4.35 9.06
C THR A 59 -12.04 -3.27 8.50
N ALA A 60 -10.72 -3.48 8.54
CA ALA A 60 -9.74 -2.46 8.18
C ALA A 60 -9.37 -2.51 6.69
N VAL A 61 -9.41 -3.68 6.05
CA VAL A 61 -9.05 -3.88 4.64
C VAL A 61 -10.13 -4.68 3.91
N GLY A 62 -10.37 -5.92 4.35
CA GLY A 62 -11.21 -6.87 3.63
C GLY A 62 -10.66 -8.30 3.73
N GLY A 63 -11.00 -9.12 2.76
CA GLY A 63 -10.49 -10.49 2.64
C GLY A 63 -9.11 -10.55 1.99
N LYS A 64 -8.70 -11.77 1.66
CA LYS A 64 -7.37 -12.09 1.12
C LYS A 64 -7.12 -11.45 -0.25
N ALA A 65 -8.14 -11.42 -1.12
CA ALA A 65 -8.05 -10.79 -2.43
C ALA A 65 -7.94 -9.26 -2.31
N GLU A 66 -8.71 -8.64 -1.42
CA GLU A 66 -8.62 -7.19 -1.16
C GLU A 66 -7.28 -6.80 -0.52
N LEU A 67 -6.71 -7.66 0.32
CA LEU A 67 -5.36 -7.48 0.87
C LEU A 67 -4.31 -7.48 -0.23
N LEU A 68 -4.37 -8.45 -1.15
CA LEU A 68 -3.43 -8.51 -2.27
C LEU A 68 -3.58 -7.32 -3.21
N ALA A 69 -4.82 -6.99 -3.61
CA ALA A 69 -5.09 -5.85 -4.47
C ALA A 69 -4.53 -4.54 -3.88
N LEU A 70 -4.77 -4.32 -2.58
CA LEU A 70 -4.26 -3.14 -1.90
C LEU A 70 -2.74 -3.14 -1.73
N ALA A 71 -2.13 -4.31 -1.48
CA ALA A 71 -0.67 -4.44 -1.43
C ALA A 71 -0.04 -4.13 -2.79
N LEU A 72 -0.64 -4.60 -3.89
CA LEU A 72 -0.23 -4.27 -5.26
C LEU A 72 -0.39 -2.77 -5.55
N ASP A 73 -1.53 -2.18 -5.20
CA ASP A 73 -1.77 -0.74 -5.37
C ASP A 73 -0.69 0.10 -4.67
N TRP A 74 -0.34 -0.26 -3.43
CA TRP A 74 0.68 0.43 -2.66
C TRP A 74 2.09 0.16 -3.21
N ALA A 75 2.38 -1.05 -3.69
CA ALA A 75 3.65 -1.36 -4.32
C ALA A 75 3.82 -0.58 -5.64
N VAL A 76 2.78 -0.45 -6.45
CA VAL A 76 2.77 0.39 -7.66
C VAL A 76 3.01 1.86 -7.27
N ALA A 77 2.22 2.38 -6.34
CA ALA A 77 2.32 3.77 -5.92
C ALA A 77 3.60 4.11 -5.14
N GLY A 78 4.25 3.12 -4.52
CA GLY A 78 5.40 3.29 -3.64
C GLY A 78 5.06 3.68 -2.19
N ASP A 79 3.79 3.93 -1.88
CA ASP A 79 3.29 4.22 -0.53
C ASP A 79 1.77 3.96 -0.43
N ASP A 80 1.17 4.31 0.71
CA ASP A 80 -0.27 4.24 0.98
C ASP A 80 -0.98 5.61 0.86
N ALA A 81 -0.35 6.62 0.27
CA ALA A 81 -0.97 7.92 0.09
C ALA A 81 -2.13 7.78 -0.90
N PRO A 82 -3.29 8.42 -0.65
CA PRO A 82 -4.46 8.34 -1.52
C PRO A 82 -4.28 9.26 -2.74
N ARG A 83 -3.21 9.03 -3.50
CA ARG A 83 -2.79 9.81 -4.65
C ARG A 83 -2.57 8.87 -5.84
N PRO A 84 -3.26 9.08 -6.98
CA PRO A 84 -3.03 8.35 -8.21
C PRO A 84 -1.56 8.41 -8.64
N LEU A 85 -1.06 7.36 -9.30
CA LEU A 85 0.32 7.31 -9.81
C LEU A 85 0.64 8.51 -10.73
N ALA A 86 -0.30 8.91 -11.58
CA ALA A 86 -0.13 10.05 -12.50
C ALA A 86 0.08 11.39 -11.79
N ASP A 87 -0.43 11.54 -10.56
CA ASP A 87 -0.34 12.79 -9.78
C ASP A 87 0.88 12.82 -8.85
N ARG A 88 1.76 11.81 -8.93
CA ARG A 88 2.96 11.69 -8.11
C ARG A 88 4.02 12.69 -8.57
N PRO A 89 4.68 13.44 -7.67
CA PRO A 89 5.65 14.47 -8.05
C PRO A 89 6.75 13.96 -8.99
N GLU A 90 7.28 12.76 -8.74
CA GLU A 90 8.30 12.12 -9.55
C GLU A 90 7.79 11.74 -10.95
N VAL A 91 6.54 11.33 -11.07
CA VAL A 91 5.90 11.02 -12.36
C VAL A 91 5.60 12.29 -13.13
N MET A 92 4.99 13.29 -12.48
CA MET A 92 4.70 14.57 -13.10
C MET A 92 5.97 15.28 -13.58
N ALA A 93 7.06 15.22 -12.82
CA ALA A 93 8.34 15.78 -13.22
C ALA A 93 8.87 15.17 -14.52
N VAL A 94 8.76 13.84 -14.68
CA VAL A 94 9.15 13.14 -15.91
C VAL A 94 8.27 13.55 -17.10
N LEU A 95 6.96 13.62 -16.88
CA LEU A 95 5.99 13.97 -17.95
C LEU A 95 6.09 15.44 -18.40
N GLN A 96 6.78 16.30 -17.65
CA GLN A 96 7.04 17.70 -17.98
C GLN A 96 8.39 17.92 -18.69
N LEU A 97 9.19 16.87 -18.92
CA LEU A 97 10.46 16.99 -19.64
C LEU A 97 10.21 17.25 -21.13
N ASP A 98 10.88 18.27 -21.68
CA ASP A 98 10.79 18.63 -23.10
C ASP A 98 11.69 17.76 -23.98
N ASP A 99 12.81 17.25 -23.45
CA ASP A 99 13.72 16.39 -24.18
C ASP A 99 13.22 14.93 -24.21
N PRO A 100 13.01 14.33 -25.40
CA PRO A 100 12.49 12.97 -25.49
C PRO A 100 13.42 11.90 -24.89
N GLY A 101 14.74 12.11 -24.92
CA GLY A 101 15.70 11.19 -24.33
C GLY A 101 15.62 11.20 -22.81
N GLU A 102 15.64 12.39 -22.21
CA GLU A 102 15.48 12.57 -20.77
C GLU A 102 14.12 12.05 -20.27
N LEU A 103 13.05 12.25 -21.05
CA LEU A 103 11.73 11.71 -20.75
C LEU A 103 11.75 10.17 -20.72
N LEU A 104 12.29 9.53 -21.76
CA LEU A 104 12.36 8.06 -21.82
C LEU A 104 13.22 7.48 -20.69
N ASP A 105 14.37 8.09 -20.40
CA ASP A 105 15.23 7.67 -19.27
C ASP A 105 14.52 7.85 -17.92
N GLY A 106 13.80 8.97 -17.76
CA GLY A 106 12.98 9.24 -16.58
C GLY A 106 11.87 8.21 -16.41
N TRP A 107 11.17 7.91 -17.49
CA TRP A 107 10.07 6.96 -17.50
C TRP A 107 10.54 5.52 -17.25
N ALA A 108 11.66 5.12 -17.86
CA ALA A 108 12.29 3.84 -17.62
C ALA A 108 12.67 3.66 -16.13
N ARG A 109 13.18 4.72 -15.48
CA ARG A 109 13.45 4.71 -14.03
C ARG A 109 12.19 4.55 -13.19
N VAL A 110 11.08 5.23 -13.56
CA VAL A 110 9.78 5.07 -12.88
C VAL A 110 9.29 3.63 -12.99
N LEU A 111 9.25 3.08 -14.21
CA LEU A 111 8.79 1.71 -14.44
C LEU A 111 9.67 0.68 -13.74
N ALA A 112 10.99 0.77 -13.86
CA ALA A 112 11.91 -0.15 -13.18
C ALA A 112 11.74 -0.11 -11.65
N GLY A 113 11.48 1.07 -11.08
CA GLY A 113 11.19 1.22 -9.66
C GLY A 113 9.87 0.56 -9.24
N ILE A 114 8.84 0.66 -10.08
CA ILE A 114 7.54 -0.02 -9.87
C ILE A 114 7.74 -1.54 -9.95
N ASP A 115 8.37 -2.01 -11.02
CA ASP A 115 8.60 -3.45 -11.26
C ASP A 115 9.40 -4.08 -10.12
N ALA A 116 10.42 -3.38 -9.60
CA ALA A 116 11.20 -3.86 -8.47
C ALA A 116 10.36 -4.05 -7.19
N ARG A 117 9.34 -3.22 -6.97
CA ARG A 117 8.44 -3.32 -5.79
C ARG A 117 7.35 -4.36 -6.00
N VAL A 118 6.81 -4.48 -7.21
CA VAL A 118 5.66 -5.35 -7.49
C VAL A 118 6.10 -6.79 -7.81
N GLY A 119 7.33 -7.00 -8.31
CA GLY A 119 7.79 -8.30 -8.79
C GLY A 119 7.63 -9.45 -7.80
N GLY A 120 7.90 -9.23 -6.52
CA GLY A 120 7.69 -10.26 -5.48
C GLY A 120 6.22 -10.66 -5.31
N LEU A 121 5.29 -9.70 -5.40
CA LEU A 121 3.86 -9.95 -5.29
C LEU A 121 3.28 -10.65 -6.53
N PHE A 122 3.82 -10.38 -7.72
CA PHE A 122 3.44 -11.14 -8.92
C PHE A 122 3.97 -12.58 -8.86
N ALA A 123 5.22 -12.78 -8.45
CA ALA A 123 5.78 -14.13 -8.27
C ALA A 123 4.96 -14.96 -7.26
N ALA A 124 4.43 -14.32 -6.20
CA ALA A 124 3.55 -14.97 -5.23
C ALA A 124 2.25 -15.52 -5.84
N LEU A 125 1.75 -14.92 -6.93
CA LEU A 125 0.56 -15.38 -7.64
C LEU A 125 0.87 -16.57 -8.57
N GLU A 126 2.09 -16.64 -9.12
CA GLU A 126 2.50 -17.70 -10.06
C GLU A 126 2.78 -19.03 -9.35
N ALA A 127 3.14 -18.99 -8.07
CA ALA A 127 3.44 -20.16 -7.25
C ALA A 127 2.19 -20.82 -6.60
N ALA A 128 0.98 -20.38 -6.95
CA ALA A 128 -0.29 -20.81 -6.33
C ALA A 128 -1.01 -21.94 -7.09
#